data_AF-A0A965EXN4-F1
#
_entry.id   AF-A0A965EXN4-F1
#
_cell.length_a   1.000
_cell.length_b   1.000
_cell.length_c   1.000
_cell.angle_alpha   90.00
_cell.angle_beta   90.00
_cell.angle_gamma   90.00
#
_symmetry.space_group_name_H-M   'P 1'
#
loop_
_entity.id
_entity.type
_entity.pdbx_description
1 polymer ?
#
loop_
_entity_poly.entity_id
_entity_poly.type
_entity_poly.pdbx_seq_one_letter_code
_entity_poly.pdbx_strand_id
1 'polypeptide(L)' 'MSNAIGLSIGTLHFAAVRAGAQPLTRQAVVTLWPDRAAEVGVPSENPELTRPGLVLRGFVDRVGDPAPLIAADGSAHRG' A
#
# COMPACT_ATOMS: atom_id res chain seq x y z
N MET A 1 -18.20 -4.82 19.50
CA MET A 1 -17.41 -3.57 19.39
C MET A 1 -16.66 -3.65 18.07
N SER A 2 -16.90 -2.71 17.14
CA SER A 2 -16.17 -2.71 15.87
C SER A 2 -14.72 -2.30 16.10
N ASN A 3 -13.78 -3.07 15.54
CA ASN A 3 -12.36 -2.72 15.56
C ASN A 3 -12.11 -1.66 14.47
N ALA A 4 -12.55 -0.43 14.73
CA ALA A 4 -12.37 0.68 13.79
C ALA A 4 -10.88 1.03 13.67
N ILE A 5 -10.44 1.32 12.45
CA ILE A 5 -9.10 1.78 12.14
C ILE A 5 -9.22 3.16 11.49
N GLY A 6 -8.50 4.15 12.01
CA GLY A 6 -8.30 5.40 11.32
C GLY A 6 -7.22 5.22 10.26
N LEU A 7 -7.48 5.64 9.03
CA LEU A 7 -6.56 5.49 7.90
C LEU A 7 -6.36 6.85 7.21
N SER A 8 -5.10 7.22 7.01
CA SER A 8 -4.68 8.33 6.15
C SER A 8 -3.90 7.78 4.97
N ILE A 9 -4.28 8.22 3.77
CA ILE A 9 -3.67 7.82 2.50
C ILE A 9 -3.11 9.07 1.84
N GLY A 10 -1.80 9.25 1.93
CA GLY A 10 -1.07 10.32 1.27
C GLY A 10 -0.22 9.79 0.12
N THR A 11 0.15 10.69 -0.79
CA THR A 11 1.03 10.38 -1.94
C THR A 11 2.42 9.91 -1.53
N LEU A 12 2.88 10.33 -0.33
CA LEU A 12 4.18 9.95 0.22
C LEU A 12 4.09 8.87 1.30
N HIS A 13 3.02 8.86 2.10
CA HIS A 13 2.91 7.97 3.25
C HIS A 13 1.49 7.47 3.49
N PHE A 14 1.39 6.23 3.98
CA PHE A 14 0.22 5.68 4.66
C PHE A 14 0.37 5.84 6.16
N ALA A 15 -0.71 6.20 6.84
CA ALA A 15 -0.76 6.11 8.29
C ALA A 15 -2.03 5.38 8.75
N ALA A 16 -1.88 4.41 9.65
CA ALA A 16 -3.00 3.68 10.24
C ALA A 16 -2.93 3.76 11.77
N VAL A 17 -4.09 3.96 12.41
CA VAL A 17 -4.20 4.02 13.87
C VAL A 17 -5.35 3.15 14.35
N ARG A 18 -5.08 2.37 15.40
CA ARG A 18 -6.12 1.66 16.16
C ARG A 18 -6.22 2.28 17.55
N ALA A 19 -7.42 2.27 18.12
CA ALA A 19 -7.63 2.78 19.48
C ALA A 19 -6.67 2.08 20.46
N GLY A 20 -5.91 2.86 21.22
CA GLY A 20 -4.94 2.35 22.20
C GLY A 20 -3.61 1.85 21.62
N ALA A 21 -3.35 2.01 20.32
CA ALA A 21 -2.07 1.65 19.70
C ALA A 21 -1.33 2.89 19.15
N GLN A 22 0.00 2.79 19.04
CA GLN A 22 0.79 3.80 18.34
C GLN A 22 0.43 3.83 16.84
N PRO A 23 0.41 5.00 16.19
CA PRO A 23 0.19 5.09 14.75
C PRO A 23 1.29 4.37 13.98
N LEU A 24 0.91 3.57 12.99
CA LEU A 24 1.82 2.95 12.05
C LEU A 24 1.93 3.83 10.81
N THR A 25 3.13 4.31 10.50
CA THR A 25 3.40 5.07 9.26
C THR A 25 4.31 4.27 8.34
N ARG A 26 4.01 4.27 7.05
CA ARG A 26 4.81 3.58 6.01
C ARG A 26 4.87 4.43 4.75
N GLN A 27 5.90 4.25 3.93
CA GLN A 27 5.94 4.86 2.60
C GLN A 27 4.74 4.43 1.75
N ALA A 28 4.30 5.31 0.84
CA ALA A 28 3.20 5.07 -0.09
C ALA A 28 3.58 4.11 -1.23
N VAL A 29 3.96 2.89 -0.83
CA VAL A 29 4.34 1.78 -1.70
C VAL A 29 3.40 0.64 -1.40
N VAL A 30 2.87 0.01 -2.44
CA VAL A 30 2.06 -1.21 -2.32
C VAL A 30 2.81 -2.34 -3.02
N THR A 31 2.98 -3.46 -2.33
CA THR A 31 3.49 -4.70 -2.91
C THR A 31 2.32 -5.64 -3.14
N LEU A 32 2.10 -6.01 -4.40
CA LEU A 32 1.10 -6.97 -4.82
C LEU A 32 1.68 -8.39 -4.87
N TRP A 33 0.81 -9.34 -4.59
CA TRP A 33 1.11 -10.76 -4.53
C TRP A 33 0.04 -11.56 -5.26
N PRO A 34 0.41 -12.67 -5.92
CA PRO A 34 -0.57 -13.54 -6.58
C PRO A 34 -1.35 -14.41 -5.58
N ASP A 35 -0.79 -14.67 -4.40
CA ASP A 35 -1.24 -15.68 -3.43
C ASP A 35 -1.58 -15.11 -2.05
N ARG A 36 -1.48 -13.78 -1.85
CA ARG A 36 -1.81 -13.13 -0.58
C ARG A 36 -2.30 -11.69 -0.76
N ALA A 37 -2.75 -11.09 0.33
CA ALA A 37 -3.19 -9.69 0.34
C ALA A 37 -2.05 -8.72 -0.01
N ALA A 38 -2.42 -7.59 -0.61
CA ALA A 38 -1.50 -6.49 -0.86
C ALA A 38 -0.99 -5.92 0.47
N GLU A 39 0.28 -5.54 0.49
CA GLU A 39 0.94 -4.99 1.68
C GLU A 39 1.55 -3.63 1.40
N VAL A 40 1.46 -2.73 2.37
CA VAL A 40 2.00 -1.37 2.28
C VAL A 40 3.39 -1.23 2.89
N GLY A 41 4.18 -0.30 2.38
CA GLY A 41 5.51 0.07 2.86
C GLY A 41 6.66 -0.61 2.14
N VAL A 42 7.88 -0.31 2.59
CA VAL A 42 9.10 -0.98 2.14
C VAL A 42 9.56 -2.05 3.13
N PRO A 43 10.47 -2.97 2.75
CA PRO A 43 10.92 -4.04 3.65
C PRO A 43 11.48 -3.56 5.00
N SER A 44 12.11 -2.37 5.06
CA SER A 44 12.58 -1.79 6.32
C SER A 44 11.47 -1.33 7.26
N GLU A 45 10.24 -1.12 6.75
CA GLU A 45 9.05 -0.71 7.52
C GLU A 45 8.06 -1.86 7.72
N ASN A 46 8.17 -2.91 6.91
CA ASN A 46 7.32 -4.09 6.95
C ASN A 46 8.14 -5.37 6.83
N PRO A 47 8.51 -5.99 7.96
CA PRO A 47 9.25 -7.24 7.98
C PRO A 47 8.56 -8.42 7.27
N GLU A 48 7.24 -8.34 7.04
CA GLU A 48 6.45 -9.36 6.31
C GLU A 48 6.72 -9.35 4.79
N LEU A 49 7.40 -8.32 4.27
CA LEU A 49 7.89 -8.26 2.89
C LEU A 49 9.18 -9.08 2.73
N THR A 50 9.05 -10.39 2.91
CA THR A 50 10.17 -11.34 3.00
C THR A 50 10.66 -11.89 1.66
N ARG A 51 9.90 -11.70 0.58
CA ARG A 51 10.26 -12.11 -0.78
C ARG A 51 10.06 -10.94 -1.76
N PRO A 52 10.52 -11.04 -3.02
CA PRO A 52 10.18 -10.06 -4.06
C PRO A 52 8.71 -10.18 -4.48
N GLY A 53 7.99 -9.07 -4.52
CA GLY A 53 6.63 -8.96 -5.07
C GLY A 53 6.54 -7.85 -6.10
N LEU A 54 5.36 -7.65 -6.70
CA LEU A 54 5.17 -6.59 -7.69
C LEU A 54 4.93 -5.24 -6.98
N VAL A 55 5.91 -4.35 -7.09
CA VAL A 55 5.90 -3.07 -6.38
C VAL A 55 5.20 -1.98 -7.22
N LEU A 56 4.20 -1.33 -6.62
CA LEU A 56 3.48 -0.19 -7.17
C LEU A 56 3.76 1.08 -6.39
N ARG A 57 4.00 2.18 -7.11
CA ARG A 57 4.26 3.54 -6.61
C ARG A 57 3.44 4.56 -7.39
N GLY A 58 3.19 5.73 -6.81
CA GLY A 58 2.44 6.82 -7.47
C GLY A 58 0.96 6.52 -7.72
N PHE A 59 0.45 5.41 -7.20
CA PHE A 59 -0.93 4.98 -7.42
C PHE A 59 -1.96 5.93 -6.78
N VAL A 60 -1.57 6.63 -5.71
CA VAL A 60 -2.44 7.62 -5.05
C VAL A 60 -2.75 8.77 -5.99
N ASP A 61 -1.79 9.21 -6.81
CA ASP A 61 -1.98 10.26 -7.82
C ASP A 61 -2.90 9.84 -8.97
N ARG A 62 -3.14 8.52 -9.12
CA ARG A 62 -3.98 7.94 -10.17
C ARG A 62 -5.40 7.66 -9.71
N VAL A 63 -5.75 7.96 -8.45
CA VAL A 63 -7.11 7.70 -7.93
C VAL A 63 -8.12 8.55 -8.69
N GLY A 64 -9.10 7.89 -9.30
CA GLY A 64 -10.11 8.54 -10.15
C GLY A 64 -9.65 8.81 -11.58
N ASP A 65 -8.39 8.55 -11.93
CA ASP A 65 -7.92 8.63 -13.31
C ASP A 65 -8.30 7.34 -14.08
N PRO A 66 -8.94 7.44 -15.26
CA PRO A 66 -9.37 6.27 -16.04
C PRO A 66 -8.22 5.47 -16.67
N ALA A 67 -7.01 6.05 -16.80
CA ALA A 67 -5.86 5.34 -17.35
C ALA A 67 -5.23 4.42 -16.29
N PRO A 68 -4.86 3.18 -16.67
CA PRO A 68 -4.36 2.19 -15.72
C PRO A 68 -3.01 2.61 -15.12
N LEU A 69 -2.72 2.12 -13.93
CA LEU A 69 -1.37 2.16 -13.38
C LEU A 69 -0.55 1.04 -14.02
N ILE A 70 0.58 1.39 -14.64
CA ILE A 70 1.48 0.42 -15.24
C ILE A 70 2.57 0.06 -14.24
N ALA A 71 2.69 -1.23 -13.94
CA ALA A 71 3.69 -1.74 -13.03
C ALA A 71 5.06 -1.90 -13.71
N ALA A 72 6.10 -2.18 -12.92
CA ALA A 72 7.47 -2.33 -13.44
C ALA A 72 7.63 -3.51 -14.41
N ASP A 73 6.77 -4.52 -14.34
CA ASP A 73 6.74 -5.67 -15.25
C ASP A 73 5.89 -5.41 -16.52
N GLY A 74 5.35 -4.20 -16.69
CA GLY A 74 4.52 -3.79 -17.83
C GLY A 74 3.04 -4.17 -17.71
N SER A 75 2.64 -4.87 -16.65
CA SER A 75 1.23 -5.20 -16.42
C SER A 75 0.41 -3.95 -16.04
N ALA A 76 -0.87 -3.96 -16.43
CA ALA A 76 -1.79 -2.85 -16.21
C ALA A 76 -2.73 -3.15 -15.02
N HIS A 77 -2.78 -2.26 -14.04
CA HIS A 77 -3.63 -2.35 -12.87
C HIS A 77 -4.69 -1.26 -12.84
N ARG A 78 -5.92 -1.65 -12.50
CA ARG A 78 -7.06 -0.75 -12.31
C ARG A 78 -7.58 -0.90 -10.88
N GLY A 79 -7.96 0.23 -10.28
CA GLY A 79 -8.64 0.30 -8.99
C GLY A 79 -10.15 0.21 -9.14
#